data_AF-A0A4R2D1T5-F1
#
_entry.id   AF-A0A4R2D1T5-F1
#
_cell.length_a   1.000
_cell.length_b   1.000
_cell.length_c   1.000
_cell.angle_alpha   90.00
_cell.angle_beta   90.00
_cell.angle_gamma   90.00
#
_symmetry.space_group_name_H-M   'P 1'
#
loop_
_entity.id
_entity.type
_entity.pdbx_description
1 polymer ?
#
loop_
_entity_poly.entity_id
_entity_poly.type
_entity_poly.pdbx_seq_one_letter_code
_entity_poly.pdbx_strand_id
1 'polypeptide(L)'
;MPAKPILIYRLTPAQIDLVDRLATSDGIVMDGLSYQDLVAFQELEKLGFADMRVEPRKKIRIVITDQGAKLRAAGYISKKPVVRLTAPQVQALRFLAVRVRHFNDIPAEMKDVVRRLRLRGWATMEQDAEGRFWTALTTEGWEIVDLLD
;
A
#
# COMPACT_ATOMS: atom_id res chain seq x y z
N MET A 1 22.06 13.27 -12.94
CA MET A 1 21.50 11.99 -13.41
C MET A 1 20.33 11.62 -12.51
N PRO A 2 19.15 11.24 -13.00
CA PRO A 2 18.11 10.72 -12.12
C PRO A 2 18.62 9.42 -11.49
N ALA A 3 18.60 9.34 -10.16
CA ALA A 3 18.94 8.11 -9.46
C ALA A 3 18.06 6.97 -9.99
N LYS A 4 18.64 5.79 -10.21
CA LYS A 4 17.86 4.61 -10.60
C LYS A 4 16.76 4.40 -9.54
N PRO A 5 15.51 4.13 -9.95
CA PRO A 5 14.43 3.92 -8.99
C PRO A 5 14.74 2.73 -8.09
N ILE A 6 14.48 2.88 -6.79
CA ILE A 6 14.61 1.77 -5.84
C ILE A 6 13.40 0.85 -6.03
N LEU A 7 13.67 -0.43 -6.26
CA LEU A 7 12.65 -1.41 -6.60
C LEU A 7 12.28 -2.21 -5.35
N ILE A 8 11.01 -2.16 -4.98
CA ILE A 8 10.46 -2.96 -3.88
C ILE A 8 9.75 -4.16 -4.51
N TYR A 9 10.19 -5.36 -4.12
CA TYR A 9 9.66 -6.63 -4.61
C TYR A 9 8.68 -7.29 -3.64
N ARG A 10 8.71 -6.89 -2.37
CA ARG A 10 7.73 -7.31 -1.37
C ARG A 10 6.43 -6.54 -1.57
N LEU A 11 5.29 -7.21 -1.38
CA LEU A 11 3.99 -6.53 -1.35
C LEU A 11 3.94 -5.49 -0.23
N THR A 12 3.19 -4.42 -0.45
CA THR A 12 2.96 -3.39 0.58
C THR A 12 2.03 -3.95 1.68
N PRO A 13 2.06 -3.40 2.90
CA PRO A 13 1.17 -3.83 3.99
C PRO A 13 -0.31 -3.87 3.57
N ALA A 14 -0.80 -2.85 2.86
CA ALA A 14 -2.17 -2.81 2.37
C ALA A 14 -2.49 -3.93 1.36
N GLN A 15 -1.52 -4.31 0.52
CA GLN A 15 -1.68 -5.40 -0.43
C GLN A 15 -1.65 -6.77 0.27
N ILE A 16 -0.80 -6.94 1.29
CA ILE A 16 -0.73 -8.17 2.09
C ILE A 16 -2.06 -8.41 2.80
N ASP A 17 -2.60 -7.39 3.46
CA ASP A 17 -3.90 -7.49 4.14
C ASP A 17 -5.03 -7.89 3.17
N LEU A 18 -5.07 -7.27 1.99
CA LEU A 18 -6.09 -7.60 0.99
C LEU A 18 -5.92 -9.03 0.44
N VAL A 19 -4.70 -9.45 0.14
CA VAL A 19 -4.41 -10.84 -0.29
C VAL A 19 -4.87 -11.84 0.75
N ASP A 20 -4.61 -11.57 2.03
CA ASP A 20 -4.98 -12.45 3.12
C ASP A 20 -6.49 -12.61 3.27
N ARG A 21 -7.24 -11.50 3.17
CA ARG A 21 -8.71 -11.54 3.16
C ARG A 21 -9.27 -12.29 1.95
N LEU A 22 -8.69 -12.09 0.76
CA LEU A 22 -9.09 -12.79 -0.45
C LEU A 22 -8.76 -14.28 -0.41
N ALA A 23 -7.66 -14.68 0.23
CA ALA A 23 -7.27 -16.08 0.36
C ALA A 23 -8.23 -16.89 1.26
N THR A 24 -8.98 -16.22 2.13
CA THR A 24 -9.94 -16.84 3.06
C THR A 24 -11.41 -16.69 2.64
N SER A 25 -11.68 -16.11 1.48
CA SER A 25 -13.05 -15.84 1.00
C SER A 25 -13.23 -16.23 -0.46
N ASP A 26 -14.48 -16.50 -0.87
CA ASP A 26 -14.85 -16.70 -2.29
C ASP A 26 -14.91 -15.38 -3.09
N GLY A 27 -14.05 -14.43 -2.73
CA GLY A 27 -14.02 -13.07 -3.24
C GLY A 27 -14.80 -12.06 -2.41
N ILE A 28 -14.40 -10.80 -2.53
CA ILE A 28 -14.94 -9.65 -1.81
C ILE A 28 -15.73 -8.77 -2.77
N VAL A 29 -16.91 -8.29 -2.37
CA VAL A 29 -17.74 -7.41 -3.20
C VAL A 29 -17.07 -6.04 -3.36
N MET A 30 -16.91 -5.59 -4.60
CA MET A 30 -16.18 -4.37 -4.93
C MET A 30 -16.80 -3.11 -4.29
N ASP A 31 -18.13 -3.02 -4.22
CA ASP A 31 -18.84 -1.88 -3.59
C ASP A 31 -18.50 -1.69 -2.11
N GLY A 32 -18.04 -2.74 -1.43
CA GLY A 32 -17.74 -2.71 0.00
C GLY A 32 -16.29 -2.33 0.32
N LEU A 33 -15.46 -2.11 -0.71
CA LEU A 33 -14.05 -1.84 -0.53
C LEU A 33 -13.81 -0.41 -0.05
N SER A 34 -12.92 -0.27 0.93
CA SER A 34 -12.38 1.03 1.28
C SER A 34 -11.59 1.61 0.09
N TYR A 35 -11.37 2.92 0.07
CA TYR A 35 -10.51 3.52 -0.96
C TYR A 35 -9.08 2.95 -0.94
N GLN A 36 -8.57 2.60 0.25
CA GLN A 36 -7.28 1.94 0.40
C GLN A 36 -7.29 0.55 -0.24
N ASP A 37 -8.34 -0.24 -0.01
CA ASP A 37 -8.51 -1.56 -0.61
C ASP A 37 -8.61 -1.49 -2.14
N LEU A 38 -9.33 -0.50 -2.67
CA LEU A 38 -9.43 -0.28 -4.11
C LEU A 38 -8.06 0.01 -4.75
N VAL A 39 -7.23 0.82 -4.09
CA VAL A 39 -5.88 1.12 -4.59
C VAL A 39 -4.98 -0.12 -4.51
N ALA A 40 -5.04 -0.87 -3.41
CA ALA A 40 -4.30 -2.13 -3.26
C ALA A 40 -4.73 -3.16 -4.33
N PHE A 41 -6.04 -3.31 -4.56
CA PHE A 41 -6.59 -4.16 -5.61
C PHE A 41 -6.05 -3.78 -6.99
N GLN A 42 -6.11 -2.49 -7.38
CA GLN A 42 -5.62 -2.03 -8.68
C GLN A 42 -4.12 -2.28 -8.88
N GLU A 43 -3.31 -2.22 -7.82
CA GLU A 43 -1.89 -2.55 -7.88
C GLU A 43 -1.69 -4.08 -8.01
N LEU A 44 -2.45 -4.90 -7.28
CA LEU A 44 -2.40 -6.37 -7.36
C LEU A 44 -2.89 -6.91 -8.71
N GLU A 45 -3.95 -6.33 -9.27
CA GLU A 45 -4.51 -6.67 -10.59
C GLU A 45 -3.46 -6.47 -11.69
N LYS A 46 -2.74 -5.34 -11.68
CA LYS A 46 -1.64 -5.07 -12.63
C LYS A 46 -0.50 -6.08 -12.52
N LEU A 47 -0.30 -6.66 -11.34
CA LEU A 47 0.72 -7.68 -11.12
C LEU A 47 0.23 -9.08 -11.54
N GLY A 48 -1.08 -9.28 -11.69
CA GLY A 48 -1.75 -10.54 -12.01
C GLY A 48 -2.09 -11.37 -10.78
N PHE A 49 -2.14 -10.77 -9.59
CA PHE A 49 -2.38 -11.46 -8.31
C PHE A 49 -3.83 -11.42 -7.85
N ALA A 50 -4.62 -10.47 -8.34
CA ALA A 50 -6.06 -10.39 -8.13
C ALA A 50 -6.75 -10.11 -9.47
N ASP A 51 -8.05 -10.41 -9.56
CA ASP A 51 -8.86 -10.16 -10.75
C ASP A 51 -10.31 -9.81 -10.36
N MET A 52 -11.07 -9.26 -11.30
CA MET A 52 -12.50 -9.05 -11.17
C MET A 52 -13.28 -10.24 -11.72
N ARG A 53 -14.19 -10.75 -10.90
CA ARG A 53 -15.20 -11.72 -11.31
C ARG A 53 -16.53 -11.00 -11.53
N VAL A 54 -16.93 -10.94 -12.79
CA VAL A 54 -18.19 -10.35 -13.24
C VAL A 54 -19.16 -11.48 -13.59
N GLU A 55 -20.25 -11.59 -12.83
CA GLU A 55 -21.30 -12.57 -13.09
C GLU A 55 -22.62 -11.86 -13.47
N PRO A 56 -23.39 -12.38 -14.43
CA PRO A 56 -24.67 -11.79 -14.80
C PRO A 56 -25.59 -11.61 -13.59
N ARG A 57 -26.15 -10.40 -13.43
CA ARG A 57 -27.10 -10.03 -12.36
C ARG A 57 -26.54 -10.16 -10.93
N LYS A 58 -25.23 -10.26 -10.75
CA LYS A 58 -24.56 -10.23 -9.45
C LYS A 58 -23.64 -9.03 -9.33
N LYS A 59 -23.31 -8.65 -8.09
CA LYS A 59 -22.31 -7.62 -7.83
C LYS A 59 -20.93 -8.10 -8.27
N ILE A 60 -20.12 -7.16 -8.76
CA ILE A 60 -18.71 -7.42 -9.11
C ILE A 60 -17.96 -7.81 -7.85
N ARG A 61 -17.17 -8.88 -7.94
CA ARG A 61 -16.30 -9.34 -6.86
C ARG A 61 -14.86 -9.25 -7.30
N ILE A 62 -13.99 -8.89 -6.37
CA ILE A 62 -12.55 -9.10 -6.53
C ILE A 62 -12.20 -10.50 -5.99
N VAL A 63 -11.36 -11.21 -6.71
CA VAL A 63 -10.92 -12.58 -6.39
C VAL A 63 -9.41 -12.67 -6.47
N ILE A 64 -8.84 -13.59 -5.69
CA ILE A 64 -7.41 -13.92 -5.80
C ILE A 64 -7.19 -14.84 -7.01
N THR A 65 -6.09 -14.64 -7.73
CA THR A 65 -5.70 -15.54 -8.83
C THR A 65 -4.89 -16.72 -8.30
N ASP A 66 -4.66 -17.74 -9.13
CA ASP A 66 -3.76 -18.85 -8.79
C ASP A 66 -2.33 -18.38 -8.48
N GLN A 67 -1.89 -17.28 -9.09
CA GLN A 67 -0.59 -16.67 -8.79
C GLN A 67 -0.63 -15.93 -7.45
N GLY A 68 -1.71 -15.18 -7.19
CA GLY A 68 -1.91 -14.50 -5.92
C GLY A 68 -1.97 -15.48 -4.74
N ALA A 69 -2.63 -16.62 -4.91
CA ALA A 69 -2.77 -17.64 -3.86
C ALA A 69 -1.42 -18.22 -3.40
N LYS A 70 -0.38 -18.13 -4.23
CA LYS A 70 0.97 -18.60 -3.92
C LYS A 70 1.82 -17.57 -3.16
N LEU A 71 1.37 -16.31 -3.05
CA LEU A 71 2.15 -15.23 -2.44
C LEU A 71 2.45 -15.48 -0.96
N ARG A 72 1.47 -15.97 -0.19
CA ARG A 72 1.67 -16.25 1.24
C ARG A 72 2.78 -17.27 1.47
N ALA A 73 2.81 -18.35 0.68
CA ALA A 73 3.88 -19.35 0.72
C ALA A 73 5.24 -18.80 0.26
N ALA A 74 5.24 -17.79 -0.61
CA ALA A 74 6.44 -17.08 -1.06
C ALA A 74 6.87 -15.92 -0.14
N GLY A 75 6.27 -15.79 1.05
CA GLY A 75 6.57 -14.69 1.97
C GLY A 75 6.18 -13.31 1.44
N TYR A 76 5.19 -13.25 0.57
CA TYR A 76 4.71 -12.03 -0.11
C TYR A 76 5.77 -11.33 -0.97
N ILE A 77 6.74 -12.10 -1.48
CA ILE A 77 7.77 -11.62 -2.40
C ILE A 77 7.34 -11.92 -3.84
N SER A 78 7.26 -10.88 -4.66
CA SER A 78 6.95 -10.97 -6.09
C SER A 78 8.23 -11.03 -6.92
N LYS A 79 8.20 -11.76 -8.04
CA LYS A 79 9.27 -11.74 -9.06
C LYS A 79 9.31 -10.43 -9.84
N LYS A 80 8.19 -9.72 -9.92
CA LYS A 80 8.05 -8.40 -10.54
C LYS A 80 8.16 -7.32 -9.45
N PRO A 81 8.77 -6.16 -9.73
CA PRO A 81 8.77 -5.06 -8.78
C PRO A 81 7.33 -4.60 -8.52
N VAL A 82 6.95 -4.56 -7.24
CA VAL A 82 5.65 -4.13 -6.75
C VAL A 82 5.57 -2.61 -6.72
N VAL A 83 6.60 -1.97 -6.17
CA VAL A 83 6.69 -0.49 -6.12
C VAL A 83 8.04 -0.07 -6.69
N ARG A 84 8.01 1.00 -7.50
CA ARG A 84 9.21 1.72 -7.92
C ARG A 84 9.25 3.02 -7.13
N LEU A 85 10.08 3.08 -6.09
CA LEU A 85 10.20 4.26 -5.26
C LEU A 85 10.77 5.42 -6.06
N THR A 86 10.01 6.51 -6.11
CA THR A 86 10.41 7.76 -6.76
C THR A 86 11.15 8.66 -5.78
N ALA A 87 11.93 9.62 -6.30
CA ALA A 87 12.62 10.59 -5.44
C ALA A 87 11.68 11.34 -4.46
N PRO A 88 10.47 11.79 -4.87
CA PRO A 88 9.50 12.36 -3.93
C PRO A 88 9.06 11.39 -2.83
N GLN A 89 8.89 10.10 -3.13
CA GLN A 89 8.52 9.09 -2.13
C GLN A 89 9.65 8.86 -1.12
N VAL A 90 10.89 8.75 -1.61
CA VAL A 90 12.09 8.66 -0.76
C VAL A 90 12.21 9.89 0.15
N GLN A 91 12.01 11.09 -0.40
CA GLN A 91 12.04 12.33 0.38
C GLN A 91 10.93 12.36 1.43
N ALA A 92 9.70 11.94 1.10
CA ALA A 92 8.60 11.89 2.04
C ALA A 92 8.83 10.87 3.17
N LEU A 93 9.38 9.69 2.85
CA LEU A 93 9.75 8.69 3.86
C LEU A 93 10.79 9.25 4.83
N ARG A 94 11.87 9.84 4.32
CA ARG A 94 12.90 10.51 5.15
C ARG A 94 12.33 11.66 5.97
N PHE A 95 11.43 12.46 5.39
CA PHE A 95 10.78 13.57 6.09
C PHE A 95 9.97 13.11 7.30
N LEU A 96 9.23 12.01 7.15
CA LEU A 96 8.45 11.39 8.23
C LEU A 96 9.33 10.64 9.24
N ALA A 97 10.46 10.08 8.81
CA ALA A 97 11.42 9.41 9.70
C ALA A 97 12.04 10.36 10.74
N VAL A 98 12.17 11.66 10.43
CA VAL A 98 12.73 12.64 11.39
C VAL A 98 11.87 12.78 12.64
N ARG A 99 10.54 12.82 12.49
CA ARG A 99 9.56 12.88 13.59
C ARG A 99 8.14 12.77 13.05
N VAL A 100 7.22 12.40 13.93
CA VAL A 100 5.77 12.49 13.71
C VAL A 100 5.36 13.93 13.34
N ARG A 101 4.42 14.07 12.39
CA ARG A 101 4.01 15.37 11.82
C ARG A 101 2.53 15.60 11.98
N HIS A 102 2.13 16.82 12.33
CA HIS A 102 0.74 17.21 12.13
C HIS A 102 0.47 17.34 10.63
N PHE A 103 -0.72 16.96 10.16
CA PHE A 103 -1.02 16.96 8.71
C PHE A 103 -0.82 18.34 8.06
N ASN A 104 -1.11 19.41 8.80
CA ASN A 104 -0.93 20.79 8.30
C ASN A 104 0.54 21.22 8.19
N ASP A 105 1.45 20.55 8.90
CA ASP A 105 2.89 20.85 8.88
C ASP A 105 3.62 20.13 7.74
N ILE A 106 2.91 19.24 7.02
CA ILE A 106 3.45 18.57 5.84
C ILE A 106 3.44 19.58 4.68
N PRO A 107 4.59 19.82 4.02
CA PRO A 107 4.66 20.69 2.84
C PRO A 107 3.62 20.31 1.79
N ALA A 108 2.98 21.30 1.16
CA ALA A 108 1.85 21.09 0.26
C ALA A 108 2.19 20.12 -0.88
N GLU A 109 3.40 20.24 -1.42
CA GLU A 109 3.97 19.39 -2.47
C GLU A 109 4.18 17.93 -2.05
N MET A 110 4.29 17.66 -0.74
CA MET A 110 4.46 16.31 -0.19
C MET A 110 3.13 15.66 0.23
N LYS A 111 2.04 16.42 0.37
CA LYS A 111 0.76 15.91 0.91
C LYS A 111 0.21 14.72 0.11
N ASP A 112 0.21 14.78 -1.22
CA ASP A 112 -0.25 13.64 -2.03
C ASP A 112 0.68 12.43 -1.89
N VAL A 113 1.99 12.66 -1.83
CA VAL A 113 2.98 11.59 -1.66
C VAL A 113 2.77 10.89 -0.32
N VAL A 114 2.65 11.64 0.77
CA VAL A 114 2.38 11.10 2.12
C VAL A 114 1.03 10.39 2.16
N ARG A 115 0.00 10.93 1.50
CA ARG A 115 -1.28 10.24 1.34
C ARG A 115 -1.11 8.87 0.67
N ARG A 116 -0.30 8.75 -0.39
CA ARG A 116 -0.01 7.47 -1.04
C ARG A 116 0.80 6.50 -0.17
N LEU A 117 1.72 7.00 0.67
CA LEU A 117 2.41 6.16 1.66
C LEU A 117 1.40 5.54 2.64
N ARG A 118 0.41 6.32 3.08
CA ARG A 118 -0.68 5.82 3.93
C ARG A 118 -1.54 4.77 3.23
N LEU A 119 -1.90 5.00 1.97
CA LEU A 119 -2.67 4.01 1.19
C LEU A 119 -1.92 2.68 1.01
N ARG A 120 -0.60 2.69 1.05
CA ARG A 120 0.22 1.47 1.03
C ARG A 120 0.41 0.84 2.40
N GLY A 121 0.03 1.53 3.48
CA GLY A 121 0.27 1.11 4.86
C GLY A 121 1.69 1.33 5.35
N TRP A 122 2.49 2.18 4.69
CA TRP A 122 3.83 2.60 5.16
C TRP A 122 3.79 3.81 6.08
N ALA A 123 2.64 4.47 6.16
CA ALA A 123 2.39 5.53 7.12
C ALA A 123 0.98 5.36 7.68
N THR A 124 0.76 5.87 8.88
CA THR A 124 -0.55 5.90 9.54
C THR A 124 -0.96 7.33 9.82
N MET A 125 -2.26 7.53 10.08
CA MET A 125 -2.78 8.77 10.63
C MET A 125 -3.51 8.46 11.93
N GLU A 126 -3.04 9.05 13.02
CA GLU A 126 -3.61 8.87 14.35
C GLU A 126 -4.17 10.20 14.84
N GLN A 127 -5.26 10.11 15.60
CA GLN A 127 -5.87 11.26 16.24
C GLN A 127 -5.46 11.27 17.70
N ASP A 128 -4.92 12.39 18.19
CA ASP A 128 -4.63 12.56 19.62
C ASP A 128 -5.91 12.85 20.42
N ALA A 129 -5.78 12.90 21.75
CA ALA A 129 -6.88 13.17 22.67
C ALA A 129 -7.53 14.56 22.43
N GLU A 130 -6.80 15.50 21.84
CA GLU A 130 -7.29 16.84 21.49
C GLU A 130 -7.94 16.89 20.08
N GLY A 131 -8.05 15.75 19.41
CA GLY A 131 -8.67 15.64 18.09
C GLY A 131 -7.75 16.02 16.92
N ARG A 132 -6.45 16.25 17.15
CA ARG A 132 -5.48 16.62 16.12
C ARG A 132 -4.92 15.38 15.42
N PHE A 133 -4.69 15.51 14.11
CA PHE A 133 -4.25 14.39 13.28
C PHE A 133 -2.75 14.41 13.06
N TRP A 134 -2.11 13.34 13.48
CA TRP A 134 -0.68 13.09 13.38
C TRP A 134 -0.41 12.02 12.34
N THR A 135 0.63 12.21 11.53
CA THR A 135 1.11 11.23 10.56
C THR A 135 2.47 10.72 11.00
N ALA A 136 2.59 9.39 11.07
CA ALA A 136 3.79 8.68 11.47
C ALA A 136 4.08 7.54 10.46
N LEU A 137 5.33 7.10 10.39
CA LEU A 137 5.67 5.84 9.72
C LEU A 137 5.15 4.66 10.54
N THR A 138 4.64 3.64 9.86
CA THR A 138 4.39 2.32 10.47
C THR A 138 5.70 1.56 10.64
N THR A 139 5.66 0.41 11.31
CA THR A 139 6.82 -0.50 11.40
C THR A 139 7.37 -0.83 10.01
N GLU A 140 6.50 -1.19 9.07
CA GLU A 140 6.89 -1.51 7.70
C GLU A 140 7.34 -0.27 6.93
N GLY A 141 6.85 0.93 7.30
CA GLY A 141 7.37 2.19 6.78
C GLY A 141 8.83 2.43 7.18
N TRP A 142 9.18 2.14 8.43
CA TRP A 142 10.56 2.19 8.92
C TRP A 142 11.46 1.17 8.23
N GLU A 143 10.99 -0.05 8.00
CA GLU A 143 11.74 -1.05 7.22
C GLU A 143 12.07 -0.54 5.81
N ILE A 144 11.18 0.23 5.17
CA ILE A 144 11.51 0.85 3.89
C ILE A 144 12.61 1.90 4.07
N VAL A 145 12.57 2.73 5.12
CA VAL A 145 13.59 3.75 5.38
C VAL A 145 14.97 3.11 5.56
N ASP A 146 15.06 2.02 6.32
CA ASP A 146 16.31 1.29 6.57
C ASP A 146 16.93 0.70 5.29
N LEU A 147 16.13 0.49 4.22
CA LEU A 147 16.62 0.07 2.91
C LEU A 147 17.17 1.22 2.04
N LEU A 148 16.96 2.47 2.44
CA LEU A 148 17.36 3.67 1.68
C LEU A 148 18.75 4.20 2.07
N ASP A 149 19.26 3.76 3.21
CA ASP A 149 20.52 4.18 3.82
C ASP A 149 21.59 3.07 3.72
#